data_AF-A0A836SGC6-F1
#
_entry.id   AF-A0A836SGC6-F1
#
_cell.length_a   1.000
_cell.length_b   1.000
_cell.length_c   1.000
_cell.angle_alpha   90.00
_cell.angle_beta   90.00
_cell.angle_gamma   90.00
#
_symmetry.space_group_name_H-M   'P 1'
#
loop_
_entity.id
_entity.type
_entity.pdbx_description
1 polymer ?
#
loop_
_entity_poly.entity_id
_entity_poly.type
_entity_poly.pdbx_seq_one_letter_code
_entity_poly.pdbx_strand_id
1 'polypeptide(L)'
;MKTQFPFFLDANIFMSAAGKPHSYKEPCIRILSRVEKGELTAVINTEIIQELLYRYSHIGLVDKGIQLSRQALNLPLTVLPITVADINLAIKLFEKHEAAGLTARDAIHAATLHQNGYSHILSTDKDFDLIDFVNRVDPLEFL
;
A
#
# COMPACT_ATOMS: atom_id res chain seq x y z
N MET A 1 -13.72 12.75 -12.31
CA MET A 1 -13.56 11.65 -13.28
C MET A 1 -12.99 10.46 -12.52
N LYS A 2 -13.60 9.26 -12.64
CA LYS A 2 -13.02 8.03 -12.08
C LYS A 2 -11.69 7.73 -12.79
N THR A 3 -10.71 7.20 -12.06
CA THR A 3 -9.45 6.76 -12.68
C THR A 3 -9.67 5.67 -13.73
N GLN A 4 -8.82 5.64 -14.75
CA GLN A 4 -8.91 4.70 -15.87
C GLN A 4 -8.57 3.26 -15.46
N PHE A 5 -7.85 3.08 -14.34
CA PHE A 5 -7.49 1.81 -13.73
C PHE A 5 -7.40 1.94 -12.19
N PRO A 6 -7.51 0.83 -11.44
CA PRO A 6 -7.35 0.82 -9.99
C PRO A 6 -5.89 0.95 -9.54
N PHE A 7 -5.67 1.58 -8.39
CA PHE A 7 -4.36 1.68 -7.75
C PHE A 7 -4.31 0.86 -6.46
N PHE A 8 -3.27 0.06 -6.30
CA PHE A 8 -2.95 -0.52 -5.00
C PHE A 8 -2.41 0.57 -4.08
N LEU A 9 -2.89 0.66 -2.84
CA LEU A 9 -2.35 1.59 -1.85
C LEU A 9 -1.43 0.85 -0.88
N ASP A 10 -0.19 1.33 -0.80
CA ASP A 10 0.77 0.86 0.19
C ASP A 10 0.44 1.39 1.59
N ALA A 11 0.95 0.73 2.64
CA ALA A 11 0.72 1.07 4.03
C ALA A 11 1.27 2.46 4.35
N ASN A 12 2.39 2.84 3.71
CA ASN A 12 3.00 4.16 3.88
C ASN A 12 2.10 5.32 3.43
N ILE A 13 1.09 5.10 2.57
CA ILE A 13 0.09 6.11 2.19
C ILE A 13 -0.74 6.49 3.42
N PHE A 14 -1.25 5.49 4.12
CA PHE A 14 -2.04 5.68 5.34
C PHE A 14 -1.19 6.27 6.48
N MET A 15 0.01 5.73 6.67
CA MET A 15 0.91 6.19 7.73
C MET A 15 1.35 7.63 7.52
N SER A 16 1.69 8.02 6.29
CA SER A 16 2.10 9.38 5.95
C SER A 16 0.96 10.38 6.16
N ALA A 17 -0.25 10.04 5.74
CA ALA A 17 -1.43 10.89 5.96
C ALA A 17 -1.72 11.09 7.46
N ALA A 18 -1.61 10.04 8.26
CA ALA A 18 -1.80 10.08 9.71
C ALA A 18 -0.59 10.62 10.49
N GLY A 19 0.55 10.80 9.83
CA GLY A 19 1.86 11.12 10.42
C GLY A 19 2.03 12.58 10.85
N LYS A 20 3.25 12.91 11.30
CA LYS A 20 3.67 14.29 11.55
C LYS A 20 3.85 15.03 10.21
N PRO A 21 3.92 16.37 10.18
CA PRO A 21 4.20 17.10 8.94
C PRO A 21 5.51 16.68 8.27
N HIS A 22 5.44 16.35 6.98
CA HIS A 22 6.56 16.12 6.06
C HIS A 22 6.03 16.19 4.60
N SER A 23 6.94 16.08 3.61
CA SER A 23 6.62 16.25 2.18
C SER A 23 5.46 15.38 1.69
N TYR A 24 5.42 14.10 2.07
CA TYR A 24 4.37 13.17 1.65
C TYR A 24 3.03 13.29 2.38
N LYS A 25 2.91 14.05 3.46
CA LYS A 25 1.68 14.09 4.25
C LYS A 25 0.47 14.59 3.45
N GLU A 26 0.56 15.80 2.89
CA GLU A 26 -0.53 16.40 2.11
C GLU A 26 -0.86 15.62 0.82
N PRO A 27 0.14 15.14 0.04
CA PRO A 27 -0.12 14.22 -1.06
C PRO A 27 -0.91 12.97 -0.67
N CYS A 28 -0.54 12.30 0.41
CA CYS A 28 -1.24 11.09 0.86
C CYS A 28 -2.65 11.41 1.38
N ILE A 29 -2.85 12.54 2.06
CA ILE A 29 -4.20 13.01 2.45
C ILE A 29 -5.07 13.22 1.20
N ARG A 30 -4.53 13.86 0.16
CA ARG A 30 -5.25 14.08 -1.11
C ARG A 30 -5.63 12.76 -1.79
N ILE A 31 -4.71 11.79 -1.85
CA ILE A 31 -4.96 10.45 -2.38
C ILE A 31 -6.15 9.80 -1.65
N LEU A 32 -6.08 9.73 -0.31
CA LEU A 32 -7.14 9.11 0.49
C LEU A 32 -8.48 9.85 0.36
N SER A 33 -8.47 11.18 0.27
CA SER A 33 -9.68 11.97 0.02
C SER A 33 -10.32 11.65 -1.33
N ARG A 34 -9.52 11.42 -2.38
CA ARG A 34 -10.04 11.01 -3.69
C ARG A 34 -10.62 9.59 -3.66
N VAL A 35 -10.05 8.69 -2.86
CA VAL A 35 -10.64 7.37 -2.63
C VAL A 35 -11.99 7.52 -1.93
N GLU A 36 -12.04 8.27 -0.82
CA GLU A 36 -13.26 8.51 -0.05
C GLU A 36 -14.39 9.09 -0.90
N LYS A 37 -14.07 10.00 -1.84
CA LYS A 37 -15.03 10.60 -2.78
C LYS A 37 -15.39 9.69 -3.98
N GLY A 38 -14.76 8.52 -4.11
CA GLY A 38 -14.94 7.61 -5.25
C GLY A 38 -14.35 8.11 -6.56
N GLU A 39 -13.45 9.09 -6.51
CA GLU A 39 -12.72 9.66 -7.65
C GLU A 39 -11.49 8.82 -8.03
N LEU A 40 -10.95 8.07 -7.07
CA LEU A 40 -9.85 7.14 -7.23
C LEU A 40 -10.31 5.73 -6.87
N THR A 41 -10.28 4.81 -7.84
CA THR A 41 -10.51 3.39 -7.54
C THR A 41 -9.26 2.81 -6.89
N ALA A 42 -9.40 2.33 -5.65
CA ALA A 42 -8.28 1.86 -4.85
C ALA A 42 -8.46 0.40 -4.41
N VAL A 43 -7.33 -0.25 -4.20
CA VAL A 43 -7.21 -1.64 -3.75
C VAL A 43 -6.14 -1.72 -2.67
N ILE A 44 -6.32 -2.61 -1.71
CA ILE A 44 -5.28 -3.02 -0.74
C ILE A 44 -5.32 -4.54 -0.60
N ASN A 45 -4.32 -5.13 0.04
CA ASN A 45 -4.43 -6.48 0.58
C ASN A 45 -4.61 -6.45 2.11
N THR A 46 -4.98 -7.59 2.69
CA THR A 46 -5.17 -7.69 4.15
C THR A 46 -3.91 -7.42 4.97
N GLU A 47 -2.71 -7.59 4.40
CA GLU A 47 -1.44 -7.32 5.09
C GLU A 47 -1.24 -5.84 5.39
N ILE A 48 -1.84 -4.93 4.61
CA ILE A 48 -1.82 -3.50 4.93
C ILE A 48 -2.38 -3.26 6.34
N ILE A 49 -3.45 -3.94 6.72
CA ILE A 49 -4.05 -3.80 8.05
C ILE A 49 -3.13 -4.40 9.12
N GLN A 50 -2.52 -5.55 8.85
CA GLN A 50 -1.53 -6.15 9.73
C GLN A 50 -0.38 -5.18 9.99
N GLU A 51 0.14 -4.55 8.94
CA GLU A 51 1.28 -3.65 9.02
C GLU A 51 0.96 -2.39 9.81
N LEU A 52 -0.21 -1.79 9.60
CA LEU A 52 -0.66 -0.64 10.39
C LEU A 52 -0.75 -1.00 11.89
N LEU A 53 -1.35 -2.14 12.23
CA LEU A 53 -1.44 -2.62 13.61
C LEU A 53 -0.04 -2.89 14.21
N TYR A 54 0.83 -3.56 13.46
CA TYR A 54 2.19 -3.88 13.90
C TYR A 54 3.01 -2.60 14.10
N ARG A 55 3.03 -1.70 13.11
CA ARG A 55 3.86 -0.49 13.15
C ARG A 55 3.48 0.40 14.32
N TYR A 56 2.19 0.65 14.51
CA TYR A 56 1.72 1.55 15.58
C TYR A 56 1.82 0.91 16.96
N SER A 57 1.65 -0.41 17.10
CA SER A 57 1.91 -1.09 18.37
C SER A 57 3.39 -1.07 18.74
N HIS A 58 4.28 -1.29 17.77
CA HIS A 58 5.74 -1.27 17.99
C HIS A 58 6.27 0.09 18.46
N ILE A 59 5.64 1.20 18.06
CA ILE A 59 6.02 2.55 18.50
C ILE A 59 5.22 3.05 19.72
N GLY A 60 4.46 2.17 20.39
CA GLY A 60 3.70 2.52 21.60
C GLY A 60 2.44 3.36 21.37
N LEU A 61 1.90 3.37 20.14
CA LEU A 61 0.72 4.14 19.74
C LEU A 61 -0.45 3.21 19.31
N VAL A 62 -0.71 2.19 20.11
CA VAL A 62 -1.68 1.11 19.81
C VAL A 62 -3.06 1.63 19.38
N ASP A 63 -3.65 2.55 20.16
CA ASP A 63 -4.99 3.08 19.88
C ASP A 63 -5.06 3.77 18.52
N LYS A 64 -3.99 4.49 18.15
CA LYS A 64 -3.88 5.14 16.84
C LYS A 64 -3.79 4.11 15.71
N GLY A 65 -3.06 3.02 15.91
CA GLY A 65 -3.00 1.90 14.95
C GLY A 65 -4.36 1.26 14.72
N ILE A 66 -5.11 1.00 15.80
CA ILE A 66 -6.48 0.44 15.74
C ILE A 66 -7.42 1.40 15.01
N GLN A 67 -7.40 2.69 15.37
CA GLN A 67 -8.23 3.71 14.73
C GLN A 67 -7.94 3.80 13.23
N LEU A 68 -6.66 3.89 12.85
CA LEU A 68 -6.24 4.02 11.46
C LEU A 68 -6.60 2.79 10.63
N SER A 69 -6.45 1.59 11.21
CA SER A 69 -6.85 0.33 10.57
C SER A 69 -8.36 0.29 10.28
N ARG A 70 -9.18 0.72 11.24
CA ARG A 70 -10.64 0.81 11.05
C ARG A 70 -11.00 1.86 10.00
N GLN A 71 -10.32 3.01 10.00
CA GLN A 71 -10.53 4.05 9.00
C GLN A 71 -10.18 3.56 7.60
N ALA A 72 -9.06 2.86 7.43
CA ALA A 72 -8.66 2.27 6.14
C ALA A 72 -9.72 1.28 5.61
N LEU A 73 -10.26 0.42 6.48
CA LEU A 73 -11.32 -0.54 6.11
C LEU A 73 -12.68 0.11 5.80
N ASN A 74 -12.93 1.33 6.25
CA ASN A 74 -14.17 2.07 5.97
C ASN A 74 -14.12 2.85 4.65
N LEU A 75 -12.96 2.94 3.99
CA LEU A 75 -12.85 3.57 2.68
C LEU A 75 -13.55 2.72 1.62
N PRO A 76 -14.10 3.34 0.55
CA PRO A 76 -14.71 2.63 -0.56
C PRO A 76 -13.63 2.03 -1.50
N LEU A 77 -12.87 1.07 -1.00
CA LEU A 77 -11.78 0.38 -1.69
C LEU A 77 -12.02 -1.13 -1.72
N THR A 78 -11.28 -1.85 -2.57
CA THR A 78 -11.28 -3.32 -2.59
C THR A 78 -10.22 -3.87 -1.64
N VAL A 79 -10.58 -4.82 -0.78
CA VAL A 79 -9.64 -5.51 0.11
C VAL A 79 -9.42 -6.94 -0.40
N LEU A 80 -8.21 -7.24 -0.85
CA LEU A 80 -7.83 -8.55 -1.36
C LEU A 80 -7.32 -9.44 -0.22
N PRO A 81 -7.76 -10.71 -0.13
CA PRO A 81 -7.13 -11.68 0.75
C PRO A 81 -5.75 -12.06 0.20
N ILE A 82 -4.84 -12.46 1.09
CA ILE A 82 -3.58 -13.09 0.70
C ILE A 82 -3.77 -14.59 0.61
N THR A 83 -3.37 -15.16 -0.52
CA THR A 83 -3.47 -16.57 -0.84
C THR A 83 -2.10 -17.25 -0.82
N VAL A 84 -2.10 -18.59 -0.82
CA VAL A 84 -0.86 -19.38 -0.95
C VAL A 84 -0.15 -19.07 -2.27
N ALA A 85 -0.89 -18.76 -3.35
CA ALA A 85 -0.29 -18.39 -4.63
C ALA A 85 0.48 -17.06 -4.52
N ASP A 86 -0.08 -16.09 -3.81
CA ASP A 86 0.60 -14.81 -3.55
C ASP A 86 1.88 -15.02 -2.75
N ILE A 87 1.82 -15.83 -1.68
CA ILE A 87 3.01 -16.14 -0.86
C ILE A 87 4.09 -16.86 -1.68
N ASN A 88 3.72 -17.83 -2.52
CA ASN A 88 4.68 -18.52 -3.39
C ASN A 88 5.39 -17.56 -4.36
N LEU A 89 4.68 -16.56 -4.89
CA LEU A 89 5.29 -15.54 -5.73
C LEU A 89 6.14 -14.57 -4.88
N ALA A 90 5.66 -14.16 -3.71
CA ALA A 90 6.39 -13.28 -2.80
C ALA A 90 7.74 -13.87 -2.39
N ILE A 91 7.80 -15.17 -2.08
CA ILE A 91 9.06 -15.88 -1.78
C ILE A 91 10.04 -15.73 -2.95
N LYS A 92 9.60 -15.97 -4.19
CA LYS A 92 10.45 -15.84 -5.38
C LYS A 92 10.94 -14.41 -5.61
N LEU A 93 10.08 -13.41 -5.39
CA LEU A 93 10.44 -12.00 -5.48
C LEU A 93 11.48 -11.64 -4.43
N PHE A 94 11.27 -12.08 -3.19
CA PHE A 94 12.18 -11.84 -2.08
C PHE A 94 13.54 -12.52 -2.32
N GLU A 95 13.57 -13.80 -2.73
CA GLU A 95 14.80 -14.52 -3.11
C GLU A 95 15.62 -13.77 -4.19
N LYS A 96 14.94 -13.12 -5.14
CA LYS A 96 15.59 -12.39 -6.23
C LYS A 96 16.06 -10.98 -5.83
N HIS A 97 15.33 -10.30 -4.96
CA HIS A 97 15.48 -8.84 -4.76
C HIS A 97 15.81 -8.41 -3.32
N GLU A 98 15.88 -9.32 -2.34
CA GLU A 98 16.18 -8.99 -0.93
C GLU A 98 17.53 -8.28 -0.79
N ALA A 99 18.57 -8.79 -1.46
CA ALA A 99 19.90 -8.18 -1.44
C ALA A 99 19.94 -6.75 -2.05
N ALA A 100 18.89 -6.36 -2.80
CA ALA A 100 18.73 -5.03 -3.37
C ALA A 100 17.82 -4.11 -2.54
N GLY A 101 17.23 -4.60 -1.44
CA GLY A 101 16.45 -3.81 -0.49
C GLY A 101 15.00 -4.27 -0.32
N LEU A 102 14.44 -5.06 -1.25
CA LEU A 102 13.03 -5.42 -1.23
C LEU A 102 12.65 -6.14 0.07
N THR A 103 11.69 -5.60 0.82
CA THR A 103 11.24 -6.21 2.06
C THR A 103 10.27 -7.37 1.83
N ALA A 104 10.11 -8.23 2.82
CA ALA A 104 9.16 -9.34 2.75
C ALA A 104 7.70 -8.86 2.59
N ARG A 105 7.34 -7.72 3.19
CA ARG A 105 5.99 -7.14 3.07
C ARG A 105 5.76 -6.60 1.66
N ASP A 106 6.73 -5.88 1.11
CA ASP A 106 6.63 -5.34 -0.25
C ASP A 106 6.55 -6.46 -1.29
N ALA A 107 7.31 -7.55 -1.09
CA ALA A 107 7.19 -8.74 -1.91
C ALA A 107 5.77 -9.34 -1.87
N ILE A 108 5.12 -9.38 -0.70
CA ILE A 108 3.73 -9.82 -0.55
C ILE A 108 2.77 -8.85 -1.25
N HIS A 109 2.92 -7.53 -1.08
CA HIS A 109 2.09 -6.53 -1.75
C HIS A 109 2.20 -6.65 -3.28
N ALA A 110 3.42 -6.71 -3.81
CA ALA A 110 3.67 -6.86 -5.24
C ALA A 110 3.10 -8.18 -5.78
N ALA A 111 3.24 -9.28 -5.04
CA ALA A 111 2.68 -10.56 -5.44
C ALA A 111 1.14 -10.55 -5.48
N THR A 112 0.48 -10.05 -4.43
CA THR A 112 -0.99 -9.96 -4.40
C THR A 112 -1.51 -9.02 -5.49
N LEU A 113 -0.83 -7.90 -5.71
CA LEU A 113 -1.11 -6.94 -6.78
C LEU A 113 -1.08 -7.64 -8.15
N HIS A 114 -0.01 -8.38 -8.44
CA HIS A 114 0.19 -9.06 -9.73
C HIS A 114 -0.83 -10.17 -9.97
N GLN A 115 -1.05 -11.02 -8.98
CA GLN A 115 -1.94 -12.18 -9.07
C GLN A 115 -3.41 -11.77 -9.28
N ASN A 116 -3.78 -10.55 -8.90
CA ASN A 116 -5.12 -10.00 -9.10
C ASN A 116 -5.21 -9.08 -10.33
N GLY A 117 -4.20 -9.08 -11.20
CA GLY A 117 -4.22 -8.34 -12.47
C GLY A 117 -4.05 -6.83 -12.34
N TYR A 118 -3.60 -6.35 -11.17
CA TYR A 118 -3.20 -4.97 -10.99
C TYR A 118 -1.72 -4.80 -11.33
N SER A 119 -1.33 -3.59 -11.71
CA SER A 119 0.07 -3.28 -12.02
C SER A 119 0.52 -1.93 -11.45
N HIS A 120 -0.38 -1.14 -10.86
CA HIS A 120 -0.06 0.20 -10.36
C HIS A 120 -0.15 0.25 -8.84
N ILE A 121 0.89 0.78 -8.21
CA ILE A 121 0.95 0.98 -6.75
C ILE A 121 1.25 2.44 -6.43
N LEU A 122 0.48 3.03 -5.51
CA LEU A 122 0.81 4.30 -4.89
C LEU A 122 1.66 4.02 -3.66
N SER A 123 2.93 4.41 -3.70
CA SER A 123 3.88 4.18 -2.62
C SER A 123 5.00 5.22 -2.63
N THR A 124 5.44 5.61 -1.42
CA THR A 124 6.65 6.41 -1.23
C THR A 124 7.94 5.57 -1.31
N ASP A 125 7.82 4.25 -1.30
CA ASP A 125 8.92 3.31 -1.25
C ASP A 125 9.44 2.98 -2.65
N LYS A 126 10.70 3.31 -2.92
CA LYS A 126 11.32 3.10 -4.23
C LYS A 126 11.70 1.63 -4.47
N ASP A 127 11.63 0.78 -3.47
CA ASP A 127 12.00 -0.64 -3.60
C ASP A 127 11.05 -1.39 -4.56
N PHE A 128 9.83 -0.90 -4.76
CA PHE A 128 8.93 -1.40 -5.80
C PHE A 128 9.45 -1.17 -7.22
N ASP A 129 10.36 -0.19 -7.44
CA ASP A 129 10.98 0.07 -8.75
C ASP A 129 11.93 -1.08 -9.18
N LEU A 130 12.25 -2.01 -8.26
CA LEU A 130 13.02 -3.22 -8.55
C LEU A 130 12.20 -4.31 -9.27
N ILE A 131 10.87 -4.20 -9.30
CA ILE A 131 9.97 -5.26 -9.76
C ILE A 131 9.37 -4.89 -11.11
N ASP A 132 9.79 -5.58 -12.17
CA ASP A 132 9.49 -5.23 -13.58
C ASP A 132 8.00 -5.07 -13.92
N PHE A 133 7.11 -5.78 -13.24
CA PHE A 133 5.66 -5.72 -13.49
C PHE A 133 4.92 -4.71 -12.60
N VAL A 134 5.63 -3.98 -11.74
CA VAL A 134 5.06 -2.97 -10.85
C VAL A 134 5.36 -1.58 -11.38
N ASN A 135 4.31 -0.82 -11.64
CA ASN A 135 4.35 0.60 -11.93
C ASN A 135 4.11 1.37 -10.63
N ARG A 136 5.19 1.73 -9.94
CA ARG A 136 5.07 2.61 -8.78
C ARG A 136 4.76 4.03 -9.22
N VAL A 137 3.81 4.64 -8.53
CA VAL A 137 3.51 6.07 -8.63
C VAL A 137 3.81 6.73 -7.30
N ASP A 138 4.72 7.70 -7.34
CA ASP A 138 5.08 8.49 -6.18
C ASP A 138 3.92 9.44 -5.82
N PRO A 139 3.49 9.53 -4.54
CA PRO A 139 2.44 10.47 -4.14
C PRO A 139 2.72 11.93 -4.52
N LEU A 140 3.98 12.36 -4.59
CA LEU A 140 4.35 13.73 -5.00
C LEU A 140 4.06 13.98 -6.48
N GLU A 141 4.05 12.93 -7.31
CA GLU A 141 3.77 12.98 -8.74
C GLU A 141 2.30 12.67 -9.05
N PHE A 142 1.54 12.24 -8.06
CA PHE A 142 0.12 11.92 -8.19
C PHE A 142 -0.76 13.18 -8.14
N LEU A 143 -1.15 13.67 -9.31
CA LEU A 143 -2.07 14.81 -9.51
C LEU A 143 -3.52 14.38 -9.31
#